data_AF-A0A8J3QDW1-F1
#
_entry.id   AF-A0A8J3QDW1-F1
#
_cell.length_a   1.000
_cell.length_b   1.000
_cell.length_c   1.000
_cell.angle_alpha   90.00
_cell.angle_beta   90.00
_cell.angle_gamma   90.00
#
_symmetry.space_group_name_H-M   'P 1'
#
loop_
_entity.id
_entity.type
_entity.pdbx_description
1 polymer ?
#
loop_
_entity_poly.entity_id
_entity_poly.type
_entity_poly.pdbx_seq_one_letter_code
_entity_poly.pdbx_strand_id
1 'polypeptide(L)' 'MTTPRLARHVTLTRLPYGGAVLVCSLTLRLAEYGETDADILGRLLADATAASDGERAARLTKHLLESGWLVFDQEPR' A
#
# COMPACT_ATOMS: atom_id res chain seq x y z
N MET A 1 -9.31 -13.70 8.00
CA MET A 1 -8.16 -12.77 8.24
C MET A 1 -8.27 -11.68 7.20
N THR A 2 -8.27 -10.40 7.58
CA THR A 2 -8.44 -9.29 6.64
C THR A 2 -7.18 -9.07 5.81
N THR A 3 -7.25 -9.34 4.51
CA THR A 3 -6.14 -9.09 3.57
C THR A 3 -6.14 -7.62 3.14
N PRO A 4 -5.01 -6.89 3.29
CA PRO A 4 -4.89 -5.53 2.80
C PRO A 4 -4.86 -5.53 1.27
N ARG A 5 -5.61 -4.63 0.66
CA ARG A 5 -5.64 -4.41 -0.78
C ARG A 5 -5.62 -2.93 -1.08
N LEU A 6 -5.16 -2.56 -2.27
CA LEU A 6 -5.31 -1.19 -2.76
C LEU A 6 -6.80 -0.84 -2.83
N ALA A 7 -7.13 0.41 -2.48
CA ALA A 7 -8.46 0.91 -2.74
C ALA A 7 -8.78 0.79 -4.24
N ARG A 8 -10.04 0.50 -4.59
CA ARG A 8 -10.44 0.17 -5.99
C ARG A 8 -10.04 1.22 -7.04
N HIS A 9 -9.88 2.46 -6.62
CA HIS A 9 -9.56 3.61 -7.49
C HIS A 9 -8.06 3.95 -7.52
N VAL A 10 -7.26 3.17 -6.79
CA VAL A 10 -5.82 3.38 -6.61
C VAL A 10 -5.07 2.38 -7.46
N THR A 11 -4.15 2.89 -8.28
CA THR A 11 -3.24 2.07 -9.08
C THR A 11 -1.83 2.21 -8.53
N LEU A 12 -1.14 1.08 -8.40
CA LEU A 12 0.29 1.00 -8.07
C LEU A 12 1.09 0.78 -9.35
N THR A 13 2.07 1.65 -9.59
CA THR A 13 3.04 1.51 -10.69
C THR A 13 4.44 1.38 -10.13
N ARG A 14 5.15 0.31 -10.46
CA ARG A 14 6.58 0.15 -10.11
C ARG A 14 7.43 0.96 -11.09
N LEU A 15 8.43 1.65 -10.57
CA LEU A 15 9.33 2.47 -11.37
C LEU A 15 10.57 1.68 -11.83
N PRO A 16 11.21 2.04 -12.97
CA PRO A 16 12.31 1.27 -13.55
C PRO A 16 13.57 1.17 -12.69
N TYR A 17 13.83 2.18 -11.85
CA TYR A 17 15.04 2.30 -11.04
C TYR A 17 14.77 2.01 -9.56
N GLY A 18 13.74 1.22 -9.27
CA GLY A 18 13.23 1.01 -7.93
C GLY A 18 12.19 2.06 -7.54
N GLY A 19 11.51 1.81 -6.43
CA GLY A 19 10.41 2.65 -5.95
C GLY A 19 9.07 2.31 -6.59
N ALA A 20 8.07 3.15 -6.28
CA ALA A 20 6.73 3.01 -6.82
C ALA A 20 5.91 4.30 -6.70
N VAL A 21 4.86 4.38 -7.49
CA VAL A 21 3.89 5.47 -7.48
C VAL A 21 2.50 4.92 -7.24
N LEU A 22 1.77 5.52 -6.30
CA LEU A 22 0.33 5.34 -6.14
C LEU A 22 -0.41 6.50 -6.80
N VAL A 23 -1.42 6.19 -7.60
CA VAL A 23 -2.28 7.19 -8.26
C VAL A 23 -3.74 6.91 -7.93
N CYS A 24 -4.46 7.92 -7.42
CA CYS A 24 -5.90 7.84 -7.21
C CYS A 24 -6.62 8.46 -8.41
N SER A 25 -7.31 7.64 -9.20
CA SER A 25 -8.03 8.09 -10.40
C SER A 25 -9.16 9.08 -10.11
N LEU A 26 -9.77 9.04 -8.92
CA LEU A 26 -10.88 9.94 -8.57
C LEU A 26 -10.43 11.34 -8.18
N THR A 27 -9.26 11.46 -7.54
CA THR A 27 -8.79 12.72 -6.96
C THR A 27 -7.54 13.27 -7.63
N LEU A 28 -6.94 12.50 -8.54
CA LEU A 28 -5.64 12.76 -9.16
C LEU A 28 -4.51 12.96 -8.14
N ARG A 29 -4.71 12.52 -6.89
CA ARG A 29 -3.65 12.46 -5.89
C ARG A 29 -2.61 11.45 -6.34
N LEU A 30 -1.35 11.79 -6.10
CA LEU A 30 -0.19 10.96 -6.38
C LEU A 30 0.68 10.90 -5.13
N ALA A 31 1.23 9.72 -4.86
CA ALA A 31 2.22 9.52 -3.81
C ALA A 31 3.39 8.70 -4.37
N GLU A 32 4.60 9.22 -4.19
CA GLU A 32 5.84 8.57 -4.61
C GLU A 32 6.51 7.91 -3.41
N TYR A 33 7.01 6.70 -3.64
CA TYR A 33 7.71 5.90 -2.65
C TYR A 33 9.07 5.52 -3.20
N GLY A 34 10.11 5.71 -2.37
CA GLY A 34 11.44 5.19 -2.65
C GLY A 34 11.46 3.65 -2.63
N GLU A 35 12.59 3.08 -3.05
CA GLU A 35 12.78 1.64 -3.22
C GLU A 35 12.37 0.82 -2.00
N THR A 36 12.87 1.17 -0.81
CA THR A 36 12.57 0.46 0.44
C THR A 36 11.08 0.42 0.76
N ASP A 37 10.39 1.56 0.62
CA ASP A 37 8.95 1.63 0.94
C ASP A 37 8.11 0.92 -0.11
N ALA A 38 8.54 0.95 -1.37
CA ALA A 38 7.90 0.24 -2.45
C ALA A 38 8.04 -1.29 -2.32
N ASP A 39 9.17 -1.77 -1.79
CA ASP A 39 9.36 -3.20 -1.49
C ASP A 39 8.52 -3.65 -0.29
N ILE A 40 8.44 -2.82 0.76
CA ILE A 40 7.52 -3.07 1.88
C ILE A 40 6.07 -3.13 1.37
N LEU A 41 5.67 -2.19 0.51
CA LEU A 41 4.33 -2.17 -0.08
C LEU A 41 4.05 -3.42 -0.91
N GLY A 42 5.01 -3.87 -1.72
CA GLY A 42 4.90 -5.11 -2.48
C GLY A 42 4.71 -6.34 -1.59
N ARG A 43 5.49 -6.45 -0.51
CA ARG A 43 5.37 -7.54 0.47
C ARG A 43 4.04 -7.48 1.23
N LEU A 44 3.59 -6.29 1.64
CA LEU A 44 2.31 -6.08 2.31
C LEU A 44 1.12 -6.51 1.45
N LEU A 45 1.15 -6.21 0.15
CA LEU A 45 0.10 -6.62 -0.79
C LEU A 45 0.11 -8.12 -1.09
N ALA A 46 1.24 -8.80 -0.91
CA ALA A 46 1.36 -10.25 -1.05
C ALA A 46 1.04 -11.00 0.25
N ASP A 47 1.39 -10.45 1.40
CA ASP A 47 1.25 -11.04 2.73
C ASP A 47 0.89 -9.97 3.77
N ALA A 48 -0.31 -10.08 4.33
CA ALA A 48 -0.82 -9.17 5.35
C ALA A 48 0.07 -9.09 6.61
N THR A 49 0.81 -10.15 6.93
CA THR A 49 1.67 -10.20 8.11
C THR A 49 2.88 -9.27 7.99
N ALA A 50 3.27 -8.90 6.77
CA ALA A 50 4.35 -7.95 6.51
C ALA A 50 4.05 -6.53 7.03
N ALA A 51 2.80 -6.22 7.38
CA ALA A 51 2.43 -4.98 8.06
C ALA A 51 3.19 -4.76 9.38
N SER A 52 3.54 -5.84 10.08
CA SER A 52 4.20 -5.81 11.38
C SER A 52 5.71 -6.12 11.30
N ASP A 53 6.26 -6.21 10.09
CA ASP A 53 7.67 -6.52 9.85
C ASP A 53 8.58 -5.29 10.08
N GLY A 54 8.64 -4.88 11.34
CA GLY A 54 9.42 -3.74 11.80
C GLY A 54 8.65 -2.41 11.82
N GLU A 55 9.23 -1.44 12.53
CA GLU A 55 8.59 -0.15 12.81
C GLU A 55 8.28 0.65 11.54
N ARG A 56 9.15 0.56 10.52
CA ARG A 56 8.95 1.23 9.24
C ARG A 56 7.74 0.68 8.48
N ALA A 57 7.58 -0.65 8.43
CA ALA A 57 6.45 -1.29 7.79
C ALA A 57 5.13 -0.97 8.50
N ALA A 58 5.14 -0.96 9.83
CA ALA A 58 3.98 -0.58 10.63
C ALA A 58 3.57 0.88 10.38
N ARG A 59 4.53 1.81 10.37
CA ARG A 59 4.27 3.24 10.06
C ARG A 59 3.74 3.44 8.64
N LEU A 60 4.35 2.77 7.65
CA LEU A 60 3.90 2.86 6.26
C LEU A 60 2.49 2.31 6.08
N THR A 61 2.21 1.14 6.66
CA THR A 61 0.87 0.52 6.61
C THR A 61 -0.18 1.42 7.23
N LYS A 62 0.10 1.97 8.43
CA LYS A 62 -0.79 2.92 9.09
C LYS A 62 -1.04 4.14 8.21
N HIS A 63 0.01 4.75 7.67
CA HIS A 63 -0.11 5.92 6.79
C HIS A 63 -0.98 5.63 5.56
N LEU A 64 -0.77 4.48 4.89
CA LEU A 64 -1.53 4.07 3.71
C LEU A 64 -3.01 3.83 4.01
N LEU A 65 -3.33 3.31 5.19
CA LEU A 65 -4.72 3.14 5.65
C LEU A 65 -5.37 4.48 5.97
N GLU A 66 -4.70 5.34 6.75
CA GLU A 66 -5.22 6.66 7.14
C GLU A 66 -5.45 7.59 5.95
N SER A 67 -4.66 7.44 4.89
CA SER A 67 -4.76 8.23 3.66
C SER A 67 -5.73 7.66 2.62
N GLY A 68 -6.30 6.48 2.87
CA GLY A 68 -7.24 5.80 1.99
C GLY A 68 -6.61 5.13 0.77
N TRP A 69 -5.29 4.93 0.76
CA TRP A 69 -4.59 4.20 -0.30
C TRP A 69 -4.82 2.69 -0.21
N LEU A 70 -4.85 2.16 1.02
CA LEU A 70 -5.14 0.77 1.33
C LEU A 70 -6.50 0.63 2.03
N VAL A 71 -7.14 -0.52 1.82
CA VAL A 71 -8.33 -0.97 2.54
C VAL A 71 -8.15 -2.43 2.94
N PHE A 72 -8.80 -2.85 4.01
CA PHE A 72 -8.89 -4.26 4.38
C PHE A 72 -10.15 -4.86 3.77
N ASP A 73 -10.05 -6.01 3.11
CA ASP A 73 -11.24 -6.77 2.78
C ASP A 73 -11.92 -7.23 4.06
N GLN A 74 -13.17 -6.82 4.26
CA GLN A 74 -14.05 -7.48 5.21
C GLN A 74 -14.58 -8.73 4.51
N GLU A 75 -14.42 -9.91 5.12
CA GLU A 75 -15.16 -11.10 4.67
C GLU A 75 -16.65 -10.73 4.55
N PRO A 76 -17.32 -11.03 3.41
CA PRO A 76 -18.76 -10.85 3.33
C PRO A 76 -19.40 -11.73 4.41
N ARG A 77 -20.17 -11.11 5.30
CA ARG A 77 -21.03 -11.82 6.27
C ARG A 77 -22.13 -12.57 5.55
#